data_AF-A0AAW3UPP7-F1
#
_entry.id   AF-A0AAW3UPP7-F1
#
_cell.length_a   1.000
_cell.length_b   1.000
_cell.length_c   1.000
_cell.angle_alpha   90.00
_cell.angle_beta   90.00
_cell.angle_gamma   90.00
#
_symmetry.space_group_name_H-M   'P 1'
#
loop_
_entity.id
_entity.type
_entity.pdbx_description
1 polymer ?
#
loop_
_entity_poly.entity_id
_entity_poly.type
_entity_poly.pdbx_seq_one_letter_code
_entity_poly.pdbx_strand_id
1 'polypeptide(L)'
;MSIDALRIALLTRQPPAIHQAISKKRISMPVMHFRIQWPDGEEANCYSPSQVVSEFFTPGHAYPLDDFVRRSREALNIASERVRQKYGFACSAAMDQLAQIEQEADRFRNRPDATVKVIELL
;
A
#
# COMPACT_ATOMS: atom_id res chain seq x y z
N MET A 1 -65.82 0.87 0.62
CA MET A 1 -65.02 -0.12 -0.13
C MET A 1 -63.87 0.64 -0.79
N SER A 2 -62.88 1.06 0.01
CA SER A 2 -61.59 0.40 0.31
C SER A 2 -60.52 0.68 -0.76
N ILE A 3 -59.51 1.42 -0.33
CA ILE A 3 -58.35 1.93 -1.07
C ILE A 3 -57.10 1.02 -0.89
N ASP A 4 -57.18 -0.10 -0.18
CA ASP A 4 -55.99 -0.64 0.52
C ASP A 4 -55.49 -2.06 0.19
N ALA A 5 -55.68 -2.65 -1.00
CA ALA A 5 -55.24 -4.06 -1.18
C ALA A 5 -54.25 -4.43 -2.30
N LEU A 6 -54.23 -3.84 -3.50
CA LEU A 6 -53.37 -4.41 -4.56
C LEU A 6 -53.12 -3.43 -5.72
N ARG A 7 -52.13 -2.54 -5.81
CA ARG A 7 -50.92 -2.14 -5.07
C ARG A 7 -49.77 -3.13 -4.84
N ILE A 8 -49.85 -4.42 -5.15
CA ILE A 8 -48.75 -5.35 -4.76
C ILE A 8 -48.01 -6.08 -5.90
N ALA A 9 -48.52 -6.21 -7.13
CA ALA A 9 -47.93 -7.21 -8.05
C ALA A 9 -47.27 -6.72 -9.37
N LEU A 10 -47.17 -5.42 -9.68
CA LEU A 10 -46.76 -5.00 -11.04
C LEU A 10 -45.82 -3.79 -11.15
N LEU A 11 -45.06 -3.46 -10.09
CA LEU A 11 -44.05 -2.38 -10.12
C LEU A 11 -42.61 -2.84 -9.82
N THR A 12 -42.28 -4.11 -10.06
CA THR A 12 -40.91 -4.63 -9.88
C THR A 12 -40.38 -5.28 -11.15
N ARG A 13 -40.30 -4.52 -12.24
CA ARG A 13 -39.36 -4.85 -13.34
C ARG A 13 -38.13 -3.97 -13.23
N GLN A 14 -37.28 -4.27 -12.24
CA GLN A 14 -35.88 -3.82 -12.26
C GLN A 14 -35.19 -4.42 -13.51
N PRO A 15 -34.48 -3.63 -14.33
CA PRO A 15 -33.65 -4.18 -15.39
C PRO A 15 -32.47 -4.97 -14.79
N PRO A 16 -32.01 -6.05 -15.43
CA PRO A 16 -30.97 -6.92 -14.86
C PRO A 16 -29.63 -6.19 -14.76
N ALA A 17 -28.93 -6.46 -13.66
CA ALA A 17 -27.68 -5.85 -13.18
C ALA A 17 -26.44 -6.15 -14.06
N ILE A 18 -26.54 -6.06 -15.38
CA ILE A 18 -25.44 -6.39 -16.30
C ILE A 18 -24.44 -5.23 -16.40
N HIS A 19 -24.90 -3.97 -16.29
CA HIS A 19 -24.01 -2.80 -16.27
C HIS A 19 -23.32 -2.53 -14.92
N GLN A 20 -23.80 -3.11 -13.81
CA GLN A 20 -23.17 -2.92 -12.49
C GLN A 20 -22.11 -3.99 -12.17
N ALA A 21 -22.13 -5.14 -12.85
CA ALA A 21 -21.22 -6.25 -12.56
C ALA A 21 -19.82 -6.09 -13.20
N ILE A 22 -19.65 -5.19 -14.18
CA ILE A 22 -18.35 -4.94 -14.83
C ILE A 22 -17.52 -3.90 -14.04
N SER A 23 -18.15 -3.07 -13.19
CA SER A 23 -17.44 -2.06 -12.38
C SER A 23 -16.96 -2.55 -11.01
N LYS A 24 -17.36 -3.76 -10.57
CA LYS A 24 -17.11 -4.23 -9.19
C LYS A 24 -16.04 -5.33 -9.09
N LYS A 25 -15.25 -5.55 -10.15
CA LYS A 25 -14.15 -6.52 -10.20
C LYS A 25 -12.82 -5.82 -9.90
N ARG A 26 -12.39 -5.86 -8.62
CA ARG A 26 -11.04 -5.56 -8.11
C ARG A 26 -10.41 -4.20 -8.46
N ILE A 27 -10.96 -3.09 -7.95
CA ILE A 27 -10.31 -1.76 -8.05
C ILE A 27 -9.90 -1.20 -6.67
N SER A 28 -9.39 -2.03 -5.75
CA SER A 28 -8.52 -1.53 -4.68
C SER A 28 -7.08 -1.82 -5.05
N MET A 29 -6.18 -0.84 -4.92
CA MET A 29 -4.77 -1.20 -4.82
C MET A 29 -4.57 -1.76 -3.41
N PRO A 30 -3.94 -2.94 -3.25
CA PRO A 30 -3.70 -3.48 -1.93
C PRO A 30 -2.67 -2.58 -1.24
N VAL A 31 -3.16 -1.76 -0.31
CA VAL A 31 -2.32 -1.08 0.67
C VAL A 31 -1.70 -2.17 1.54
N MET A 32 -0.41 -2.06 1.77
CA MET A 32 0.31 -2.88 2.73
C MET A 32 1.12 -1.99 3.65
N HIS A 33 1.47 -2.53 4.81
CA HIS A 33 2.49 -1.94 5.67
C HIS A 33 3.66 -2.90 5.83
N PHE A 34 4.80 -2.38 6.26
CA PHE A 34 5.92 -3.22 6.66
C PHE A 34 6.57 -2.61 7.89
N ARG A 35 6.83 -3.45 8.89
CA ARG A 35 7.48 -3.01 10.12
C ARG A 35 8.97 -3.22 10.00
N ILE A 36 9.73 -2.21 10.39
CA ILE A 36 11.19 -2.25 10.43
C ILE A 36 11.69 -1.93 11.82
N GLN A 37 12.92 -2.32 12.10
CA GLN A 37 13.71 -1.91 13.26
C GLN A 37 14.98 -1.21 12.76
N TRP A 38 15.18 0.01 13.23
CA TRP A 38 16.37 0.83 12.98
C TRP A 38 17.58 0.32 13.78
N PRO A 39 18.81 0.79 13.46
CA PRO A 39 20.03 0.37 14.15
C PRO A 39 20.07 0.64 15.67
N ASP A 40 19.25 1.54 16.18
CA ASP A 40 19.11 1.83 17.62
C ASP A 40 18.01 0.98 18.30
N GLY A 41 17.32 0.13 17.55
CA GLY A 41 16.24 -0.72 18.04
C GLY A 41 14.86 -0.07 17.93
N GLU A 42 14.75 1.20 17.53
CA GLU A 42 13.45 1.85 17.32
C GLU A 42 12.70 1.17 16.17
N GLU A 43 11.42 0.90 16.38
CA GLU A 43 10.57 0.31 15.34
C GLU A 43 9.78 1.40 14.59
N ALA A 44 9.64 1.21 13.28
CA ALA A 44 8.80 2.05 12.44
C ALA A 44 7.85 1.20 11.59
N ASN A 45 6.64 1.72 11.38
CA ASN A 45 5.67 1.13 10.47
C ASN A 45 5.63 1.93 9.18
N CYS A 46 6.08 1.33 8.09
CA CYS A 46 6.19 1.99 6.79
C CYS A 46 5.00 1.63 5.89
N TYR A 47 4.48 2.62 5.19
CA TYR A 47 3.37 2.51 4.26
C TYR A 47 3.81 2.13 2.84
N SER A 48 3.02 1.32 2.14
CA SER A 48 3.12 1.16 0.69
C SER A 48 1.74 1.01 0.04
N PRO A 49 1.46 1.70 -1.08
CA PRO A 49 0.20 1.53 -1.81
C PRO A 49 0.17 0.24 -2.66
N SER A 50 1.23 -0.59 -2.64
CA SER A 50 1.32 -1.82 -3.41
C SER A 50 2.04 -2.94 -2.65
N GLN A 51 1.66 -4.18 -2.94
CA GLN A 51 2.36 -5.38 -2.46
C GLN A 51 3.76 -5.57 -3.03
N VAL A 52 4.21 -4.74 -3.99
CA VAL A 52 5.54 -4.86 -4.61
C VAL A 52 6.69 -4.86 -3.60
N VAL A 53 6.51 -4.23 -2.44
CA VAL A 53 7.53 -4.19 -1.37
C VAL A 53 7.94 -5.58 -0.90
N SER A 54 7.06 -6.59 -0.99
CA SER A 54 7.39 -7.97 -0.65
C SER A 54 8.36 -8.64 -1.64
N GLU A 55 8.53 -8.08 -2.83
CA GLU A 55 9.52 -8.54 -3.82
C GLU A 55 10.93 -8.03 -3.46
N PHE A 56 11.04 -7.00 -2.62
CA PHE A 56 12.29 -6.34 -2.25
C PHE A 56 12.83 -6.76 -0.87
N PHE A 57 11.94 -7.21 0.02
CA PHE A 57 12.25 -7.48 1.41
C PHE A 57 11.76 -8.84 1.88
N THR A 58 12.57 -9.46 2.73
CA THR A 58 12.26 -10.71 3.42
C THR A 58 12.01 -10.41 4.91
N PRO A 59 10.85 -10.79 5.48
CA PRO A 59 10.61 -10.70 6.91
C PRO A 59 11.72 -11.38 7.74
N GLY A 60 12.10 -10.75 8.84
CA GLY A 60 13.18 -11.17 9.72
C GLY A 60 14.59 -10.85 9.22
N HIS A 61 14.77 -10.39 7.98
CA HIS A 61 16.09 -10.11 7.41
C HIS A 61 16.59 -8.71 7.77
N ALA A 62 17.89 -8.62 8.09
CA ALA A 62 18.59 -7.36 8.33
C ALA A 62 19.41 -6.98 7.10
N TYR A 63 19.18 -5.78 6.59
CA TYR A 63 19.85 -5.23 5.42
C TYR A 63 20.84 -4.16 5.87
N PRO A 64 22.02 -4.02 5.22
CA PRO A 64 22.83 -2.82 5.37
C PRO A 64 21.99 -1.57 5.10
N LEU A 65 22.20 -0.51 5.88
CA LEU A 65 21.41 0.72 5.81
C LEU A 65 21.26 1.25 4.38
N ASP A 66 22.37 1.37 3.65
CA ASP A 66 22.36 1.87 2.27
C ASP A 66 21.59 0.95 1.31
N ASP A 67 21.68 -0.37 1.50
CA ASP A 67 20.94 -1.34 0.68
C ASP A 67 19.44 -1.27 0.99
N PHE A 68 19.07 -1.11 2.26
CA PHE A 68 17.68 -0.91 2.68
C PHE A 68 17.07 0.35 2.05
N VAL A 69 17.78 1.48 2.11
CA VAL A 69 17.32 2.75 1.53
C VAL A 69 17.18 2.63 0.02
N ARG A 70 18.17 2.03 -0.66
CA ARG A 70 18.15 1.81 -2.11
C ARG A 70 16.94 0.95 -2.53
N ARG A 71 16.69 -0.17 -1.85
CA ARG A 71 15.53 -1.05 -2.09
C ARG A 71 14.20 -0.35 -1.83
N SER A 72 14.11 0.40 -0.73
CA SER A 72 12.93 1.19 -0.38
C SER A 72 12.59 2.21 -1.47
N ARG A 73 13.60 2.91 -1.98
CA ARG A 73 13.46 3.85 -3.10
C ARG A 73 12.90 3.17 -4.34
N GLU A 74 13.45 2.02 -4.71
CA GLU A 74 12.99 1.29 -5.90
C GLU A 74 11.54 0.79 -5.72
N ALA A 75 11.26 0.12 -4.60
CA ALA A 75 9.94 -0.44 -4.31
C ALA A 75 8.83 0.63 -4.24
N LEU A 76 9.07 1.75 -3.54
CA LEU A 76 8.07 2.81 -3.36
C LEU A 76 7.84 3.61 -4.65
N ASN A 77 8.86 3.77 -5.50
CA ASN A 77 8.68 4.34 -6.84
C ASN A 77 7.83 3.43 -7.74
N ILE A 78 8.10 2.12 -7.75
CA ILE A 78 7.27 1.16 -8.50
C ILE A 78 5.83 1.15 -7.95
N ALA A 79 5.66 1.22 -6.63
CA ALA A 79 4.34 1.29 -6.02
C ALA A 79 3.57 2.55 -6.45
N SER A 80 4.23 3.71 -6.46
CA SER A 80 3.66 4.99 -6.94
C SER A 80 3.33 4.94 -8.43
N GLU A 81 4.19 4.32 -9.24
CA GLU A 81 3.95 4.11 -10.67
C GLU A 81 2.67 3.30 -10.92
N ARG A 82 2.48 2.21 -10.18
CA ARG A 82 1.27 1.39 -10.26
C ARG A 82 0.00 2.19 -9.91
N VAL A 83 0.08 3.12 -8.95
CA VAL A 83 -1.02 4.07 -8.65
C VAL A 83 -1.28 4.97 -9.85
N ARG A 84 -0.23 5.57 -10.43
CA ARG A 84 -0.37 6.47 -11.59
C ARG A 84 -0.98 5.78 -12.79
N GLN A 85 -0.56 4.56 -13.10
CA GLN A 85 -1.13 3.78 -14.21
C GLN A 85 -2.60 3.44 -13.99
N LYS A 86 -3.02 3.24 -12.73
CA LYS A 86 -4.38 2.86 -12.38
C LYS A 86 -5.34 4.04 -12.24
N TYR A 87 -4.88 5.17 -11.71
CA TYR A 87 -5.73 6.30 -11.32
C TYR A 87 -5.38 7.62 -12.01
N GLY A 88 -4.30 7.66 -12.80
CA GLY A 88 -3.87 8.84 -13.56
C GLY A 88 -3.00 9.84 -12.78
N PHE A 89 -2.64 9.56 -11.52
CA PHE A 89 -1.80 10.43 -10.68
C PHE A 89 -0.81 9.64 -9.81
N ALA A 90 0.36 10.21 -9.57
CA ALA A 90 1.37 9.60 -8.69
C ALA A 90 0.90 9.61 -7.22
N CYS A 91 1.39 8.65 -6.43
CA CYS A 91 1.03 8.54 -5.02
C CYS A 91 1.94 9.39 -4.14
N SER A 92 1.45 10.54 -3.66
CA SER A 92 2.19 11.40 -2.73
C SER A 92 2.57 10.65 -1.45
N ALA A 93 1.66 9.86 -0.89
CA ALA A 93 1.91 9.10 0.34
C ALA A 93 3.09 8.12 0.23
N ALA A 94 3.34 7.53 -0.95
CA ALA A 94 4.51 6.67 -1.17
C ALA A 94 5.82 7.49 -1.18
N MET A 95 5.78 8.71 -1.72
CA MET A 95 6.94 9.60 -1.76
C MET A 95 7.22 10.20 -0.38
N ASP A 96 6.19 10.56 0.37
CA ASP A 96 6.32 11.02 1.75
C ASP A 96 6.93 9.93 2.64
N GLN A 97 6.50 8.67 2.45
CA GLN A 97 7.09 7.54 3.17
C GLN A 97 8.57 7.33 2.81
N LEU A 98 8.92 7.46 1.53
CA LEU A 98 10.31 7.36 1.09
C LEU A 98 11.16 8.46 1.73
N ALA A 99 10.68 9.71 1.72
CA ALA A 99 11.37 10.84 2.33
C ALA A 99 11.58 10.62 3.84
N GLN A 100 10.59 10.07 4.54
CA GLN A 100 10.73 9.70 5.96
C GLN A 100 11.82 8.64 6.17
N ILE A 101 11.86 7.60 5.35
CA ILE A 101 12.89 6.55 5.42
C ILE A 101 14.29 7.14 5.20
N GLU A 102 14.44 8.01 4.20
CA GLU A 102 15.71 8.67 3.91
C GLU A 102 16.14 9.58 5.07
N GLN A 103 15.25 10.45 5.54
CA GLN A 103 15.53 11.33 6.67
C GLN A 103 15.94 10.56 7.94
N GLU A 104 15.29 9.44 8.21
CA GLU A 104 15.57 8.63 9.39
C GLU A 104 16.90 7.87 9.26
N ALA A 105 17.20 7.36 8.06
CA ALA A 105 18.48 6.73 7.76
C ALA A 105 19.67 7.68 7.95
N ASP A 106 19.47 8.99 7.74
CA ASP A 106 20.51 10.01 7.93
C ASP A 106 21.13 10.01 9.33
N ARG A 107 20.34 9.66 10.36
CA ARG A 107 20.79 9.51 11.76
C ARG A 107 21.91 8.49 11.91
N PHE A 108 21.98 7.51 11.01
CA PHE A 108 22.85 6.34 11.12
C PHE A 108 23.96 6.28 10.07
N ARG A 109 24.04 7.24 9.14
CA ARG A 109 25.03 7.23 8.03
C ARG A 109 26.49 7.14 8.45
N ASN A 110 26.84 7.60 9.66
CA ASN A 110 28.20 7.53 10.18
C ASN A 110 28.54 6.18 10.83
N ARG A 111 27.62 5.20 10.82
CA ARG A 111 27.82 3.86 11.36
C ARG A 111 28.00 2.86 10.19
N PRO A 112 29.25 2.40 9.92
CA PRO A 112 29.53 1.58 8.73
C PRO A 112 28.89 0.19 8.77
N ASP A 113 28.45 -0.27 9.94
CA ASP A 113 27.79 -1.55 10.21
C ASP A 113 26.30 -1.38 10.53
N ALA A 114 25.72 -0.20 10.32
CA ALA A 114 24.29 0.02 10.53
C ALA A 114 23.45 -0.89 9.65
N THR A 115 22.50 -1.59 10.28
CA THR A 115 21.54 -2.45 9.60
C THR A 115 20.12 -2.09 9.99
N VAL A 116 19.20 -2.26 9.03
CA VAL A 116 17.76 -2.13 9.24
C VAL A 116 17.14 -3.50 9.07
N LYS A 117 16.42 -3.96 10.10
CA LYS A 117 15.74 -5.25 10.07
C LYS A 117 14.30 -5.05 9.64
N VAL A 118 13.87 -5.74 8.58
CA VAL A 118 12.45 -5.85 8.25
C VAL A 118 11.86 -6.89 9.18
N ILE A 119 11.02 -6.48 10.12
CA ILE A 119 10.40 -7.37 11.11
C ILE A 119 9.33 -8.21 10.43
N GLU A 120 8.37 -7.57 9.78
CA GLU A 120 7.27 -8.24 9.09
C GLU A 120 6.65 -7.39 7.97
N LEU A 121 5.92 -8.08 7.09
CA LEU A 121 5.11 -7.50 6.02
C LEU A 121 3.63 -7.72 6.36
N LEU A 122 2.84 -6.66 6.37
CA LEU A 122 1.46 -6.59 6.88
C LEU A 122 0.43 -6.35 5.78
#